data_AF-A0A3A1V073-F1
#
_entry.id   AF-A0A3A1V073-F1
#
_cell.length_a   1.000
_cell.length_b   1.000
_cell.length_c   1.000
_cell.angle_alpha   90.00
_cell.angle_beta   90.00
_cell.angle_gamma   90.00
#
_symmetry.space_group_name_H-M   'P 1'
#
loop_
_entity.id
_entity.type
_entity.pdbx_description
1 polymer ?
#
loop_
_entity_poly.entity_id
_entity_poly.type
_entity_poly.pdbx_seq_one_letter_code
_entity_poly.pdbx_strand_id
1 'polypeptide(L)'
;MTVHQQIFQLLEQPMLILKQRNHELLIEDANVAFMEMTGHSLTHLKSRDGRELAKRFKLDLTKRVLKSEILIRTKARTKLKVRVEQMPLPKDPNDEWTRALLIAEDLTAYNWIEEQHEKGSVLMSGIMDKHMHVRFLRHSTAPRLFEPDVTLEDETLLHFIAESEHGRIKQLLREAAQQQQERSVTLQTGKQSGVQLELELTFFPIRNGFGRCNEMAFVIWDIKPAGEHADDPSVKLKIWMAKREMTAGQLAEATGISLQTISKLRNGKIKKPQRLTAELIASELGIDTRDIWPSLRK
;
A
#
# COMPACT_ATOMS: atom_id res chain seq x y z
N MET A 1 -0.01 29.66 -22.08
CA MET A 1 0.52 28.43 -21.46
C MET A 1 1.01 27.54 -22.57
N THR A 2 2.24 27.05 -22.51
CA THR A 2 2.78 26.14 -23.53
C THR A 2 2.27 24.71 -23.31
N VAL A 3 2.36 23.85 -24.34
CA VAL A 3 2.00 22.42 -24.22
C VAL A 3 2.82 21.73 -23.12
N HIS A 4 4.11 22.04 -23.01
CA HIS A 4 4.96 21.50 -21.94
C HIS A 4 4.49 21.91 -20.54
N GLN A 5 4.04 23.17 -20.38
CA GLN A 5 3.47 23.62 -19.11
C GLN A 5 2.15 22.90 -18.80
N GLN A 6 1.30 22.67 -19.80
CA GLN A 6 0.06 21.89 -19.62
C GLN A 6 0.37 20.46 -19.17
N ILE A 7 1.30 19.78 -19.85
CA ILE A 7 1.71 18.42 -19.49
C ILE A 7 2.27 18.39 -18.06
N PHE A 8 3.18 19.32 -17.72
CA PHE A 8 3.76 19.42 -16.38
C PHE A 8 2.68 19.56 -15.30
N GLN A 9 1.66 20.39 -15.55
CA GLN A 9 0.56 20.61 -14.61
C GLN A 9 -0.43 19.43 -14.52
N LEU A 10 -0.54 18.60 -15.56
CA LEU A 10 -1.42 17.42 -15.60
C LEU A 10 -0.82 16.18 -14.92
N LEU A 11 0.51 16.12 -14.79
CA LEU A 11 1.17 14.98 -14.16
C LEU A 11 0.80 14.89 -12.68
N GLU A 12 0.35 13.70 -12.25
CA GLU A 12 -0.09 13.44 -10.86
C GLU A 12 1.07 13.32 -9.87
N GLN A 13 2.29 13.12 -10.36
CA GLN A 13 3.46 13.03 -9.50
C GLN A 13 3.83 14.44 -8.98
N PRO A 14 3.98 14.65 -7.66
CA PRO A 14 4.42 15.93 -7.12
C PRO A 14 5.78 16.37 -7.66
N MET A 15 5.83 17.51 -8.37
CA MET A 15 7.04 18.02 -8.98
C MET A 15 7.25 19.53 -8.77
N LEU A 16 8.51 19.90 -8.70
CA LEU A 16 9.00 21.26 -8.47
C LEU A 16 10.19 21.54 -9.40
N ILE A 17 10.21 22.71 -10.04
CA ILE A 17 11.37 23.18 -10.80
C ILE A 17 12.11 24.18 -9.94
N LEU A 18 13.38 23.88 -9.69
CA LEU A 18 14.31 24.76 -8.99
C LEU A 18 15.23 25.43 -10.01
N LYS A 19 15.56 26.69 -9.76
CA LYS A 19 16.59 27.41 -10.51
C LYS A 19 17.59 28.05 -9.58
N GLN A 20 18.86 27.99 -9.97
CA GLN A 20 19.97 28.56 -9.22
C GLN A 20 20.84 29.45 -10.11
N ARG A 21 21.20 30.61 -9.57
CA ARG A 21 22.24 31.48 -10.11
C ARG A 21 23.09 31.99 -8.96
N ASN A 22 24.40 31.80 -9.04
CA ASN A 22 25.32 32.11 -7.94
C ASN A 22 24.86 31.42 -6.62
N HIS A 23 24.58 32.22 -5.58
CA HIS A 23 24.10 31.75 -4.28
C HIS A 23 22.58 31.84 -4.10
N GLU A 24 21.86 32.24 -5.14
CA GLU A 24 20.41 32.39 -5.12
C GLU A 24 19.76 31.11 -5.66
N LEU A 25 19.00 30.42 -4.80
CA LEU A 25 18.17 29.27 -5.18
C LEU A 25 16.71 29.69 -5.06
N LEU A 26 15.94 29.53 -6.14
CA LEU A 26 14.53 29.89 -6.21
C LEU A 26 13.71 28.73 -6.75
N ILE A 27 12.43 28.71 -6.37
CA ILE A 27 11.41 27.90 -7.01
C ILE A 27 10.96 28.62 -8.27
N GLU A 28 11.14 28.00 -9.43
CA GLU A 28 10.70 28.55 -10.71
C GLU A 28 9.27 28.14 -11.04
N ASP A 29 8.91 26.88 -10.78
CA ASP A 29 7.56 26.38 -11.00
C ASP A 29 7.24 25.17 -10.11
N ALA A 30 5.96 24.87 -9.92
CA ALA A 30 5.47 23.68 -9.23
C ALA A 30 4.19 23.21 -9.91
N ASN A 31 4.02 21.89 -10.04
CA ASN A 31 2.79 21.36 -10.61
C ASN A 31 1.66 21.31 -9.57
N VAL A 32 0.44 21.05 -10.05
CA VAL A 32 -0.75 20.92 -9.21
C VAL A 32 -0.54 19.90 -8.09
N ALA A 33 0.00 18.72 -8.42
CA ALA A 33 0.24 17.66 -7.43
C ALA A 33 1.16 18.09 -6.27
N PHE A 34 2.24 18.83 -6.55
CA PHE A 34 3.13 19.35 -5.50
C PHE A 34 2.44 20.41 -4.64
N MET A 35 1.64 21.28 -5.26
CA MET A 35 0.85 22.26 -4.52
C MET A 35 -0.20 21.59 -3.64
N GLU A 36 -0.84 20.52 -4.09
CA GLU A 36 -1.78 19.72 -3.29
C GLU A 36 -1.09 19.03 -2.12
N MET A 37 0.03 18.36 -2.37
CA MET A 37 0.82 17.68 -1.34
C MET A 37 1.27 18.65 -0.24
N THR A 38 1.75 19.85 -0.59
CA THR A 38 2.25 20.82 0.38
C THR A 38 1.19 21.77 0.94
N GLY A 39 0.08 21.96 0.23
CA GLY A 39 -0.96 22.94 0.52
C GLY A 39 -0.58 24.38 0.21
N HIS A 40 0.56 24.62 -0.46
CA HIS A 40 1.04 25.96 -0.79
C HIS A 40 0.67 26.34 -2.22
N SER A 41 0.26 27.59 -2.45
CA SER A 41 0.10 28.12 -3.81
C SER A 41 1.47 28.36 -4.46
N LEU A 42 1.50 28.38 -5.79
CA LEU A 42 2.72 28.70 -6.53
C LEU A 42 3.30 30.06 -6.14
N THR A 43 2.46 31.07 -5.93
CA THR A 43 2.88 32.41 -5.48
C THR A 43 3.59 32.35 -4.13
N HIS A 44 3.07 31.58 -3.19
CA HIS A 44 3.67 31.37 -1.87
C HIS A 44 4.98 30.56 -1.94
N LEU A 45 5.03 29.56 -2.82
CA LEU A 45 6.24 28.78 -3.07
C LEU A 45 7.35 29.66 -3.66
N LYS A 46 7.02 30.51 -4.65
CA LYS A 46 7.95 31.45 -5.28
C LYS A 46 8.46 32.54 -4.35
N SER A 47 7.64 32.97 -3.37
CA SER A 47 8.06 33.98 -2.39
C SER A 47 9.00 33.45 -1.32
N ARG A 48 9.20 32.12 -1.23
CA ARG A 48 10.11 31.52 -0.26
C ARG A 48 11.54 31.51 -0.79
N ASP A 49 12.48 31.84 0.09
CA ASP A 49 13.90 31.67 -0.18
C ASP A 49 14.21 30.17 -0.29
N GLY A 50 14.65 29.73 -1.48
CA GLY A 50 15.03 28.35 -1.72
C GLY A 50 16.22 27.90 -0.87
N ARG A 51 16.95 28.81 -0.21
CA ARG A 51 18.06 28.45 0.69
C ARG A 51 17.63 27.57 1.86
N GLU A 52 16.38 27.66 2.35
CA GLU A 52 15.89 26.71 3.36
C GLU A 52 15.76 25.29 2.81
N LEU A 53 15.33 25.16 1.55
CA LEU A 53 15.28 23.89 0.83
C LEU A 53 16.72 23.40 0.58
N ALA A 54 17.59 24.24 0.03
CA ALA A 54 19.00 23.92 -0.26
C ALA A 54 19.75 23.36 0.96
N LYS A 55 19.63 24.03 2.12
CA LYS A 55 20.31 23.63 3.35
C LYS A 55 19.82 22.28 3.87
N ARG A 56 18.51 22.03 3.81
CA ARG A 56 17.93 20.77 4.27
C ARG A 56 18.23 19.60 3.35
N PHE A 57 18.39 19.88 2.07
CA PHE A 57 18.48 18.86 1.03
C PHE A 57 19.89 18.67 0.48
N LYS A 58 20.85 19.52 0.85
CA LYS A 58 22.21 19.56 0.28
C LYS A 58 22.18 19.54 -1.27
N LEU A 59 21.25 20.30 -1.87
CA LEU A 59 21.02 20.25 -3.32
C LEU A 59 22.22 20.83 -4.06
N ASP A 60 22.67 20.08 -5.06
CA ASP A 60 23.52 20.56 -6.14
C ASP A 60 22.73 20.37 -7.42
N LEU A 61 22.17 21.45 -7.98
CA LEU A 61 21.27 21.38 -9.14
C LEU A 61 21.96 20.82 -10.40
N THR A 62 23.29 20.69 -10.41
CA THR A 62 24.04 20.11 -11.53
C THR A 62 24.12 18.59 -11.46
N LYS A 63 23.84 18.00 -10.30
CA LYS A 63 23.97 16.56 -10.07
C LYS A 63 22.62 15.89 -10.05
N ARG A 64 22.60 14.61 -10.43
CA ARG A 64 21.44 13.75 -10.18
C ARG A 64 21.49 13.26 -8.75
N VAL A 65 20.38 13.35 -8.04
CA VAL A 65 20.22 12.74 -6.71
C VAL A 65 19.15 11.67 -6.81
N LEU A 66 19.57 10.42 -6.69
CA LEU A 66 18.67 9.27 -6.71
C LEU A 66 18.20 9.02 -5.27
N LYS A 67 17.00 9.50 -4.95
CA LYS A 67 16.22 9.14 -3.75
C LYS A 67 16.86 9.55 -2.41
N SER A 68 16.56 10.76 -1.95
CA SER A 68 16.84 11.22 -0.59
C SER A 68 15.56 11.39 0.21
N GLU A 69 15.55 11.00 1.49
CA GLU A 69 14.41 11.23 2.38
C GLU A 69 14.57 12.53 3.17
N ILE A 70 13.53 13.34 3.16
CA ILE A 70 13.55 14.71 3.67
C ILE A 70 12.24 15.06 4.39
N LEU A 71 12.25 16.14 5.16
CA LEU A 71 11.06 16.68 5.82
C LEU A 71 10.65 18.02 5.19
N ILE A 72 9.48 18.04 4.57
CA ILE A 72 8.84 19.25 4.03
C ILE A 72 7.81 19.77 5.03
N ARG A 73 7.72 21.10 5.20
CA ARG A 73 6.67 21.71 6.02
C ARG A 73 5.47 22.06 5.16
N THR A 74 4.30 21.55 5.49
CA THR A 74 3.04 21.85 4.79
C THR A 74 2.46 23.20 5.24
N LYS A 75 1.43 23.69 4.53
CA LYS A 75 0.64 24.85 4.94
C LYS A 75 -0.03 24.66 6.31
N ALA A 76 -0.44 23.43 6.62
CA ALA A 76 -0.97 23.04 7.92
C ALA A 76 0.09 23.01 9.04
N ARG A 77 1.35 23.39 8.74
CA ARG A 77 2.50 23.38 9.64
C ARG A 77 2.92 21.99 10.12
N THR A 78 2.39 20.92 9.53
CA THR A 78 2.86 19.54 9.74
C THR A 78 4.16 19.29 9.01
N LYS A 79 4.95 18.33 9.50
CA LYS A 79 6.15 17.85 8.81
C LYS A 79 5.77 16.62 8.00
N LEU A 80 5.94 16.71 6.69
CA LEU A 80 5.71 15.64 5.74
C LEU A 80 7.04 14.97 5.42
N LYS A 81 7.15 13.66 5.65
CA LYS A 81 8.30 12.87 5.23
C LYS A 81 8.11 12.52 3.76
N VAL A 82 9.03 12.96 2.92
CA VAL A 82 8.95 12.69 1.48
C VAL A 82 10.27 12.13 0.98
N ARG A 83 10.21 11.29 -0.04
CA ARG A 83 11.37 10.88 -0.83
C ARG A 83 11.48 11.78 -2.04
N VAL A 84 12.68 12.29 -2.32
CA VAL A 84 12.94 13.15 -3.47
C VAL A 84 13.94 12.57 -4.43
N GLU A 85 13.64 12.69 -5.71
CA GLU A 85 14.59 12.51 -6.81
C GLU A 85 14.85 13.88 -7.45
N GLN A 86 16.12 14.18 -7.71
CA GLN A 86 16.53 15.39 -8.40
C GLN A 86 17.15 15.03 -9.75
N MET A 87 16.69 15.67 -10.81
CA MET A 87 17.23 15.54 -12.16
C MET A 87 17.64 16.92 -12.71
N PRO A 88 18.91 17.14 -13.07
CA PRO A 88 19.33 18.37 -13.71
C PRO A 88 18.61 18.53 -15.06
N LEU A 89 18.16 19.74 -15.37
CA LEU A 89 17.56 20.06 -16.66
C LEU A 89 18.64 20.55 -17.63
N PRO A 90 18.47 20.34 -18.96
CA PRO A 90 19.39 20.87 -19.96
C PRO A 90 19.60 22.37 -19.79
N LYS A 91 20.86 22.80 -19.76
CA LYS A 91 21.21 24.21 -19.66
C LYS A 91 21.08 24.86 -21.03
N ASP A 92 20.31 25.95 -21.12
CA ASP A 92 20.34 26.83 -22.27
C ASP A 92 21.66 27.63 -22.23
N PRO A 93 22.49 27.60 -23.29
CA PRO A 93 23.73 28.38 -23.35
C PRO A 93 23.52 29.89 -23.13
N ASN A 94 22.33 30.41 -23.45
CA ASN A 94 21.99 31.81 -23.29
C ASN A 94 21.38 32.15 -21.91
N ASP A 95 21.25 31.16 -21.02
CA ASP A 95 20.67 31.33 -19.70
C ASP A 95 21.70 31.07 -18.59
N GLU A 96 21.89 32.08 -17.73
CA GLU A 96 22.77 31.99 -16.56
C GLU A 96 22.22 31.08 -15.46
N TRP A 97 20.93 30.72 -15.52
CA TRP A 97 20.27 29.89 -14.52
C TRP A 97 20.50 28.39 -14.79
N THR A 98 21.02 27.70 -13.78
CA THR A 98 21.00 26.23 -13.74
C THR A 98 19.64 25.78 -13.21
N ARG A 99 19.02 24.79 -13.83
CA ARG A 99 17.72 24.26 -13.40
C ARG A 99 17.77 22.78 -13.07
N ALA A 100 16.92 22.36 -12.15
CA ALA A 100 16.66 20.95 -11.90
C ALA A 100 15.18 20.71 -11.63
N LEU A 101 14.71 19.55 -12.06
CA LEU A 101 13.42 18.99 -11.68
C LEU A 101 13.60 18.20 -10.38
N LEU A 102 12.78 18.52 -9.39
CA LEU A 102 12.65 17.76 -8.16
C LEU A 102 11.30 17.04 -8.19
N ILE A 103 11.36 15.72 -8.12
CA ILE A 103 10.21 14.83 -8.03
C ILE A 103 10.09 14.40 -6.57
N ALA A 104 8.91 14.51 -5.98
CA ALA A 104 8.65 14.15 -4.60
C ALA A 104 7.61 13.03 -4.50
N GLU A 105 7.82 12.12 -3.56
CA GLU A 105 6.94 11.02 -3.20
C GLU A 105 6.58 11.17 -1.71
N ASP A 106 5.29 11.26 -1.40
CA ASP A 106 4.79 11.31 -0.02
C ASP A 106 4.92 9.93 0.64
N LEU A 107 5.63 9.87 1.77
CA LEU A 107 5.86 8.61 2.49
C LEU A 107 4.85 8.37 3.61
N THR A 108 3.84 9.22 3.80
CA THR A 108 2.91 9.13 4.94
C THR A 108 2.22 7.77 5.00
N ALA A 109 1.67 7.31 3.87
CA ALA A 109 1.01 6.01 3.79
C ALA A 109 1.97 4.85 4.07
N TYR A 110 3.16 4.89 3.45
CA TYR A 110 4.19 3.87 3.62
C TYR A 110 4.67 3.77 5.07
N ASN A 111 4.99 4.89 5.72
CA ASN A 111 5.43 4.88 7.11
C ASN A 111 4.33 4.34 8.03
N TRP A 112 3.07 4.71 7.81
CA TRP A 112 1.97 4.15 8.60
C TRP A 112 1.86 2.64 8.42
N ILE A 113 1.99 2.12 7.20
CA ILE A 113 1.99 0.67 6.93
C ILE A 113 3.16 -0.02 7.65
N GLU A 114 4.38 0.53 7.58
CA GLU A 114 5.54 -0.02 8.28
C GLU A 114 5.33 -0.03 9.82
N GLU A 115 4.75 1.03 10.39
CA GLU A 115 4.37 1.06 11.80
C GLU A 115 3.36 -0.04 12.16
N GLN A 116 2.47 -0.45 11.24
CA GLN A 116 1.57 -1.58 11.48
C GLN A 116 2.31 -2.92 11.43
N HIS A 117 3.29 -3.09 10.53
CA HIS A 117 4.15 -4.28 10.50
C HIS A 117 4.97 -4.43 11.81
N GLU A 118 5.36 -3.32 12.43
CA GLU A 118 6.04 -3.35 13.74
C GLU A 118 5.10 -3.77 14.89
N LYS A 119 3.79 -3.50 14.77
CA LYS A 119 2.78 -3.86 15.79
C LYS A 119 2.36 -5.33 15.72
N GLY A 120 2.44 -5.96 14.55
CA GLY A 120 1.98 -7.34 14.39
C GLY A 120 2.16 -7.90 12.99
N SER A 121 1.75 -9.15 12.82
CA SER A 121 1.83 -9.87 11.56
C SER A 121 0.75 -9.39 10.58
N VAL A 122 1.03 -8.30 9.87
CA VAL A 122 0.19 -7.83 8.76
C VAL A 122 0.25 -8.84 7.63
N LEU A 123 -0.90 -9.38 7.22
CA LEU A 123 -0.99 -10.34 6.11
C LEU A 123 -0.86 -9.64 4.75
N MET A 124 -1.56 -8.52 4.58
CA MET A 124 -1.53 -7.71 3.36
C MET A 124 -1.65 -6.23 3.73
N SER A 125 -1.03 -5.36 2.96
CA SER A 125 -1.12 -3.92 3.12
C SER A 125 -1.28 -3.24 1.77
N GLY A 126 -1.84 -2.04 1.75
CA GLY A 126 -2.04 -1.33 0.51
C GLY A 126 -2.42 0.13 0.67
N ILE A 127 -2.48 0.82 -0.45
CA ILE A 127 -2.92 2.21 -0.56
C ILE A 127 -4.03 2.25 -1.58
N MET A 128 -5.13 2.90 -1.24
CA MET A 128 -6.25 3.14 -2.14
C MET A 128 -6.50 4.64 -2.31
N ASP A 129 -7.04 5.03 -3.45
CA ASP A 129 -7.47 6.40 -3.69
C ASP A 129 -8.86 6.69 -3.07
N LYS A 130 -9.32 7.93 -3.20
CA LYS A 130 -10.67 8.37 -2.76
C LYS A 130 -11.84 7.64 -3.44
N HIS A 131 -11.59 6.96 -4.56
CA HIS A 131 -12.55 6.16 -5.30
C HIS A 131 -12.45 4.66 -4.96
N MET A 132 -11.56 4.29 -4.02
CA MET A 132 -11.25 2.93 -3.57
C MET A 132 -10.55 2.08 -4.63
N HIS A 133 -9.90 2.69 -5.62
CA HIS A 133 -8.97 1.98 -6.50
C HIS A 133 -7.69 1.68 -5.74
N VAL A 134 -7.24 0.43 -5.78
CA VAL A 134 -6.00 0.02 -5.13
C VAL A 134 -4.82 0.49 -6.00
N ARG A 135 -4.04 1.45 -5.49
CA ARG A 135 -2.85 1.98 -6.16
C ARG A 135 -1.58 1.21 -5.82
N PHE A 136 -1.59 0.56 -4.67
CA PHE A 136 -0.48 -0.19 -4.14
C PHE A 136 -1.01 -1.35 -3.30
N LEU A 137 -0.47 -2.54 -3.53
CA LEU A 137 -0.75 -3.72 -2.73
C LEU A 137 0.57 -4.45 -2.46
N ARG A 138 0.84 -4.73 -1.19
CA ARG A 138 2.01 -5.48 -0.74
C ARG A 138 1.54 -6.63 0.14
N HIS A 139 2.01 -7.83 -0.19
CA HIS A 139 1.94 -8.97 0.70
C HIS A 139 3.17 -8.94 1.60
N SER A 140 3.03 -9.23 2.89
CA SER A 140 4.22 -9.50 3.69
C SER A 140 4.94 -10.69 3.05
N THR A 141 6.24 -10.51 2.80
CA THR A 141 7.29 -11.51 2.52
C THR A 141 7.18 -12.56 1.38
N ALA A 142 6.07 -12.67 0.63
CA ALA A 142 6.02 -13.51 -0.58
C ALA A 142 5.65 -12.74 -1.87
N PRO A 143 6.46 -12.83 -2.95
CA PRO A 143 5.94 -12.66 -4.30
C PRO A 143 5.07 -13.90 -4.66
N ARG A 144 3.91 -13.68 -5.31
CA ARG A 144 3.13 -14.68 -6.07
C ARG A 144 2.08 -15.56 -5.36
N LEU A 145 1.22 -15.00 -4.50
CA LEU A 145 -0.13 -15.57 -4.29
C LEU A 145 -1.17 -14.90 -5.18
N PHE A 146 -0.99 -13.60 -5.35
CA PHE A 146 -1.39 -12.86 -6.52
C PHE A 146 -0.07 -12.66 -7.25
N GLU A 147 0.13 -13.24 -8.43
CA GLU A 147 0.80 -12.37 -9.41
C GLU A 147 -0.08 -11.12 -9.38
N PRO A 148 0.44 -9.89 -9.19
CA PRO A 148 -0.23 -8.80 -9.83
C PRO A 148 -0.21 -9.23 -11.30
N ASP A 149 -1.27 -9.94 -11.71
CA ASP A 149 -1.85 -9.66 -12.98
C ASP A 149 -1.86 -8.14 -12.98
N VAL A 150 -1.35 -7.62 -14.07
CA VAL A 150 -1.20 -6.21 -14.34
C VAL A 150 -2.62 -5.57 -14.48
N THR A 151 -3.57 -6.00 -13.63
CA THR A 151 -5.02 -5.79 -13.66
C THR A 151 -5.61 -5.41 -12.30
N LEU A 152 -4.88 -5.53 -11.17
CA LEU A 152 -5.37 -4.97 -9.90
C LEU A 152 -5.13 -3.46 -9.77
N GLU A 153 -4.20 -2.92 -10.56
CA GLU A 153 -4.14 -1.48 -10.82
C GLU A 153 -5.45 -1.10 -11.54
N ASP A 154 -6.25 -0.24 -10.92
CA ASP A 154 -7.62 0.17 -11.29
C ASP A 154 -8.79 -0.73 -10.84
N GLU A 155 -8.58 -1.85 -10.15
CA GLU A 155 -9.69 -2.57 -9.51
C GLU A 155 -10.13 -1.90 -8.20
N THR A 156 -11.44 -1.77 -8.01
CA THR A 156 -12.00 -1.21 -6.78
C THR A 156 -11.96 -2.24 -5.67
N LEU A 157 -11.59 -1.86 -4.44
CA LEU A 157 -11.68 -2.71 -3.25
C LEU A 157 -13.06 -3.38 -3.09
N LEU A 158 -14.11 -2.69 -3.55
CA LEU A 158 -15.48 -3.17 -3.51
C LEU A 158 -15.69 -4.47 -4.31
N HIS A 159 -14.87 -4.76 -5.31
CA HIS A 159 -14.97 -6.01 -6.06
C HIS A 159 -14.73 -7.22 -5.16
N PHE A 160 -13.82 -7.08 -4.19
CA PHE A 160 -13.47 -8.13 -3.24
C PHE A 160 -14.44 -8.20 -2.05
N ILE A 161 -15.15 -7.13 -1.74
CA ILE A 161 -16.06 -7.02 -0.61
C ILE A 161 -17.47 -7.46 -1.04
N ALA A 162 -18.17 -8.19 -0.17
CA ALA A 162 -19.56 -8.57 -0.39
C ALA A 162 -20.44 -7.32 -0.63
N GLU A 163 -21.35 -7.39 -1.60
CA GLU A 163 -22.23 -6.25 -1.94
C GLU A 163 -23.02 -5.72 -0.73
N SER A 164 -23.40 -6.61 0.20
CA SER A 164 -24.07 -6.26 1.46
C SER A 164 -23.23 -5.35 2.36
N GLU A 165 -21.90 -5.40 2.26
CA GLU A 165 -20.98 -4.60 3.06
C GLU A 165 -20.58 -3.28 2.38
N HIS A 166 -20.92 -3.07 1.11
CA HIS A 166 -20.50 -1.89 0.33
C HIS A 166 -20.97 -0.57 0.95
N GLY A 167 -22.23 -0.52 1.40
CA GLY A 167 -22.77 0.68 2.05
C GLY A 167 -22.03 1.00 3.34
N ARG A 168 -21.80 -0.02 4.17
CA ARG A 168 -21.11 0.09 5.46
C ARG A 168 -19.67 0.55 5.29
N ILE A 169 -18.89 -0.08 4.40
CA ILE A 169 -17.49 0.31 4.22
C ILE A 169 -17.36 1.73 3.65
N LYS A 170 -18.19 2.13 2.69
CA LYS A 170 -18.21 3.51 2.17
C LYS A 170 -18.48 4.53 3.27
N GLN A 171 -19.41 4.23 4.18
CA GLN A 171 -19.71 5.09 5.32
C GLN A 171 -18.51 5.20 6.27
N LEU A 172 -17.93 4.06 6.66
CA LEU A 172 -16.78 4.01 7.57
C LEU A 172 -15.55 4.76 7.01
N LEU A 173 -15.28 4.61 5.71
CA LEU A 173 -14.20 5.34 5.03
C LEU A 173 -14.44 6.86 5.08
N ARG A 174 -15.68 7.32 4.82
CA ARG A 174 -16.03 8.75 4.91
C ARG A 174 -15.89 9.29 6.33
N GLU A 175 -16.38 8.57 7.32
CA GLU A 175 -16.28 8.97 8.73
C GLU A 175 -14.82 9.05 9.19
N ALA A 176 -14.00 8.06 8.84
CA ALA A 176 -12.57 8.08 9.12
C ALA A 176 -11.89 9.29 8.46
N ALA A 177 -12.16 9.56 7.17
CA ALA A 177 -11.61 10.70 6.45
C ALA A 177 -11.95 12.04 7.13
N GLN A 178 -13.21 12.19 7.60
CA GLN A 178 -13.67 13.39 8.30
C GLN A 178 -12.97 13.55 9.66
N GLN A 179 -12.87 12.48 10.43
CA GLN A 179 -12.34 12.48 11.79
C GLN A 179 -10.81 12.40 11.87
N GLN A 180 -10.14 12.03 10.76
CA GLN A 180 -8.71 11.75 10.70
C GLN A 180 -8.28 10.69 11.70
N GLN A 181 -9.02 9.59 11.75
CA GLN A 181 -8.78 8.51 12.70
C GLN A 181 -8.63 7.17 12.00
N GLU A 182 -7.76 6.35 12.57
CA GLU A 182 -7.65 4.93 12.23
C GLU A 182 -8.95 4.21 12.59
N ARG A 183 -9.39 3.30 11.74
CA ARG A 183 -10.59 2.49 11.96
C ARG A 183 -10.31 1.04 11.62
N SER A 184 -10.71 0.15 12.52
CA SER A 184 -10.68 -1.30 12.32
C SER A 184 -12.10 -1.80 12.03
N VAL A 185 -12.22 -2.73 11.10
CA VAL A 185 -13.49 -3.28 10.64
C VAL A 185 -13.31 -4.73 10.22
N THR A 186 -14.33 -5.53 10.51
CA THR A 186 -14.47 -6.88 10.00
C THR A 186 -15.48 -6.88 8.86
N LEU A 187 -15.06 -7.34 7.67
CA LEU A 187 -15.83 -7.32 6.43
C LEU A 187 -15.93 -8.72 5.84
N GLN A 188 -17.01 -9.00 5.13
CA GLN A 188 -17.13 -10.22 4.34
C GLN A 188 -16.70 -9.98 2.89
N THR A 189 -16.01 -10.96 2.29
CA THR A 189 -15.68 -10.92 0.87
C THR A 189 -16.84 -11.36 0.00
N GLY A 190 -16.82 -10.97 -1.28
CA GLY A 190 -17.69 -11.58 -2.29
C GLY A 190 -17.38 -13.07 -2.48
N LYS A 191 -18.32 -13.82 -3.07
CA LYS A 191 -18.15 -15.24 -3.40
C LYS A 191 -17.42 -15.46 -4.75
N GLN A 192 -16.49 -14.59 -5.12
CA GLN A 192 -15.89 -14.58 -6.47
C GLN A 192 -15.10 -15.85 -6.82
N SER A 193 -14.71 -16.65 -5.82
CA SER A 193 -14.13 -17.99 -6.03
C SER A 193 -14.96 -19.11 -5.37
N GLY A 194 -16.26 -18.86 -5.17
CA GLY A 194 -17.19 -19.77 -4.47
C GLY A 194 -17.02 -19.80 -2.94
N VAL A 195 -15.97 -19.18 -2.40
CA VAL A 195 -15.69 -19.13 -0.96
C VAL A 195 -15.93 -17.71 -0.46
N GLN A 196 -16.69 -17.60 0.63
CA GLN A 196 -16.84 -16.36 1.38
C GLN A 196 -15.82 -16.32 2.52
N LEU A 197 -15.13 -15.21 2.67
CA LEU A 197 -14.14 -14.99 3.71
C LEU A 197 -14.56 -13.81 4.58
N GLU A 198 -14.06 -13.80 5.79
CA GLU A 198 -14.09 -12.66 6.70
C GLU A 198 -12.70 -12.05 6.77
N LEU A 199 -12.60 -10.74 6.54
CA LEU A 199 -11.38 -9.95 6.55
C LEU A 199 -11.38 -9.06 7.79
N GLU A 200 -10.31 -9.11 8.57
CA GLU A 200 -10.04 -8.13 9.62
C GLU A 200 -9.10 -7.07 9.05
N LEU A 201 -9.64 -5.88 8.82
CA LEU A 201 -8.96 -4.79 8.12
C LEU A 201 -8.89 -3.55 9.00
N THR A 202 -7.77 -2.84 8.96
CA THR A 202 -7.61 -1.51 9.55
C THR A 202 -7.16 -0.54 8.48
N PHE A 203 -7.72 0.66 8.48
CA PHE A 203 -7.39 1.69 7.50
C PHE A 203 -7.20 3.06 8.16
N PHE A 204 -6.40 3.89 7.50
CA PHE A 204 -6.04 5.22 7.95
C PHE A 204 -6.08 6.24 6.81
N PRO A 205 -6.80 7.37 6.98
CA PRO A 205 -6.90 8.41 5.96
C PRO A 205 -5.63 9.25 5.81
N ILE A 206 -5.19 9.46 4.58
CA ILE A 206 -4.00 10.26 4.24
C ILE A 206 -4.44 11.64 3.74
N ARG A 207 -4.05 12.68 4.48
CA ARG A 207 -4.37 14.07 4.14
C ARG A 207 -3.25 14.73 3.38
N ASN A 208 -3.61 15.42 2.31
CA ASN A 208 -2.71 16.33 1.62
C ASN A 208 -2.50 17.64 2.42
N GLY A 209 -1.67 18.54 1.90
CA GLY A 209 -1.33 19.79 2.59
C GLY A 209 -2.48 20.79 2.69
N PHE A 210 -3.57 20.60 1.96
CA PHE A 210 -4.84 21.34 2.13
C PHE A 210 -5.80 20.68 3.14
N GLY A 211 -5.40 19.55 3.73
CA GLY A 211 -6.22 18.80 4.67
C GLY A 211 -7.29 17.92 4.02
N ARG A 212 -7.26 17.74 2.69
CA ARG A 212 -8.18 16.85 1.97
C ARG A 212 -7.66 15.42 2.01
N CYS A 213 -8.55 14.46 2.23
CA CYS A 213 -8.23 13.03 2.15
C CYS A 213 -8.33 12.59 0.69
N ASN A 214 -7.20 12.35 0.05
CA ASN A 214 -7.16 11.87 -1.34
C ASN A 214 -6.87 10.37 -1.41
N GLU A 215 -6.28 9.81 -0.35
CA GLU A 215 -5.84 8.42 -0.28
C GLU A 215 -6.10 7.85 1.11
N MET A 216 -6.12 6.53 1.20
CA MET A 216 -6.19 5.79 2.45
C MET A 216 -5.17 4.65 2.40
N ALA A 217 -4.42 4.49 3.48
CA ALA A 217 -3.62 3.30 3.68
C ALA A 217 -4.47 2.25 4.41
N PHE A 218 -4.24 0.97 4.13
CA PHE A 218 -4.90 -0.12 4.82
C PHE A 218 -3.97 -1.29 5.08
N VAL A 219 -4.30 -2.07 6.10
CA VAL A 219 -3.69 -3.35 6.43
C VAL A 219 -4.79 -4.37 6.70
N ILE A 220 -4.55 -5.61 6.28
CA ILE A 220 -5.36 -6.77 6.57
C ILE A 220 -4.58 -7.59 7.58
N TRP A 221 -5.13 -7.73 8.78
CA TRP A 221 -4.52 -8.46 9.88
C TRP A 221 -4.79 -9.94 9.77
N ASP A 222 -6.02 -10.29 9.42
CA ASP A 222 -6.46 -11.68 9.42
C ASP A 222 -7.51 -11.97 8.36
N ILE A 223 -7.55 -13.25 7.97
CA ILE A 223 -8.56 -13.80 7.07
C ILE A 223 -9.08 -15.09 7.69
N LYS A 224 -10.40 -15.21 7.77
CA LYS A 224 -11.12 -16.37 8.31
C LYS A 224 -12.14 -16.87 7.30
N PRO A 225 -12.44 -18.18 7.29
CA PRO A 225 -13.53 -18.69 6.48
C PRO A 225 -14.87 -18.20 7.04
N ALA A 226 -15.79 -17.82 6.18
CA ALA A 226 -17.11 -17.31 6.55
C ALA A 226 -18.25 -18.11 5.87
N GLY A 227 -19.45 -17.97 6.41
CA GLY A 227 -20.65 -18.60 5.87
C GLY A 227 -20.58 -20.13 5.85
N GLU A 228 -21.06 -20.75 4.76
CA GLU A 228 -21.14 -22.20 4.59
C GLU A 228 -19.77 -22.92 4.62
N HIS A 229 -18.68 -22.19 4.42
CA HIS A 229 -17.33 -22.74 4.40
C HIS A 229 -16.57 -22.54 5.72
N ALA A 230 -17.21 -21.97 6.75
CA ALA A 230 -16.60 -21.73 8.06
C ALA A 230 -15.97 -22.98 8.68
N ASP A 231 -16.49 -24.17 8.34
CA ASP A 231 -16.00 -25.47 8.83
C ASP A 231 -15.28 -26.33 7.77
N ASP A 232 -15.08 -25.81 6.56
CA ASP A 232 -14.42 -26.57 5.49
C ASP A 232 -12.90 -26.67 5.74
N PRO A 233 -12.36 -27.87 6.02
CA PRO A 233 -10.93 -28.02 6.28
C PRO A 233 -10.06 -27.66 5.08
N SER A 234 -10.58 -27.79 3.86
CA SER A 234 -9.83 -27.47 2.64
C SER A 234 -9.63 -25.95 2.49
N VAL A 235 -10.64 -25.17 2.89
CA VAL A 235 -10.57 -23.71 2.94
C VAL A 235 -9.66 -23.26 4.09
N LYS A 236 -9.84 -23.83 5.29
CA LYS A 236 -8.97 -23.56 6.45
C LYS A 236 -7.50 -23.82 6.13
N LEU A 237 -7.19 -24.95 5.49
CA LEU A 237 -5.84 -25.29 5.06
C LEU A 237 -5.27 -24.26 4.08
N LYS A 238 -6.04 -23.84 3.05
CA LYS A 238 -5.61 -22.80 2.11
C LYS A 238 -5.27 -21.48 2.82
N ILE A 239 -6.13 -21.07 3.76
CA ILE A 239 -5.94 -19.84 4.54
C ILE A 239 -4.66 -19.93 5.37
N TRP A 240 -4.47 -21.02 6.12
CA TRP A 240 -3.28 -21.19 6.95
C TRP A 240 -1.98 -21.31 6.14
N MET A 241 -2.03 -22.01 5.00
CA MET A 241 -0.92 -22.03 4.05
C MET A 241 -0.60 -20.62 3.54
N ALA A 242 -1.62 -19.80 3.22
CA ALA A 242 -1.42 -18.42 2.80
C ALA A 242 -0.81 -17.55 3.92
N LYS A 243 -1.28 -17.70 5.16
CA LYS A 243 -0.71 -17.01 6.34
C LYS A 243 0.74 -17.38 6.62
N ARG A 244 1.16 -18.59 6.23
CA ARG A 244 2.54 -19.10 6.37
C ARG A 244 3.35 -18.98 5.08
N GLU A 245 2.81 -18.31 4.06
CA GLU A 245 3.47 -18.12 2.76
C GLU A 245 3.93 -19.43 2.10
N MET A 246 3.16 -20.49 2.30
CA MET A 246 3.56 -21.84 1.92
C MET A 246 2.76 -22.34 0.72
N THR A 247 3.45 -22.63 -0.38
CA THR A 247 2.84 -23.32 -1.53
C THR A 247 2.58 -24.80 -1.19
N ALA A 248 1.74 -25.46 -2.00
CA ALA A 248 1.55 -26.91 -1.84
C ALA A 248 2.82 -27.72 -2.07
N GLY A 249 3.73 -27.23 -2.93
CA GLY A 249 5.05 -27.83 -3.13
C GLY A 249 5.92 -27.74 -1.89
N GLN A 250 6.05 -26.53 -1.33
CA GLN A 250 6.81 -26.29 -0.10
C GLN A 250 6.25 -27.06 1.09
N LEU A 251 4.92 -27.08 1.27
CA LEU A 251 4.29 -27.85 2.34
C LEU A 251 4.54 -29.36 2.18
N ALA A 252 4.46 -29.88 0.95
CA ALA A 252 4.74 -31.27 0.66
C ALA A 252 6.20 -31.65 0.99
N GLU A 253 7.14 -30.79 0.59
CA GLU A 253 8.57 -30.96 0.86
C GLU A 253 8.87 -30.93 2.36
N ALA A 254 8.39 -29.90 3.07
CA ALA A 254 8.65 -29.71 4.49
C ALA A 254 8.05 -30.83 5.37
N THR A 255 6.86 -31.32 5.01
CA THR A 255 6.16 -32.38 5.78
C THR A 255 6.53 -33.80 5.35
N GLY A 256 7.20 -33.98 4.21
CA GLY A 256 7.43 -35.28 3.57
C GLY A 256 6.17 -35.96 3.01
N ILE A 257 5.04 -35.24 2.96
CA ILE A 257 3.78 -35.74 2.41
C ILE A 257 3.76 -35.54 0.89
N SER A 258 3.26 -36.52 0.12
CA SER A 258 3.21 -36.38 -1.33
C SER A 258 2.38 -35.17 -1.78
N LEU A 259 2.87 -34.44 -2.80
CA LEU A 259 2.19 -33.28 -3.38
C LEU A 259 0.74 -33.60 -3.82
N GLN A 260 0.51 -34.83 -4.30
CA GLN A 260 -0.83 -35.30 -4.68
C GLN A 260 -1.78 -35.34 -3.48
N THR A 261 -1.29 -35.73 -2.31
CA THR A 261 -2.07 -35.79 -1.06
C THR A 261 -2.39 -34.39 -0.55
N ILE A 262 -1.39 -33.50 -0.51
CA ILE A 262 -1.60 -32.07 -0.18
C ILE A 262 -2.62 -31.44 -1.13
N SER A 263 -2.52 -31.72 -2.44
CA SER A 263 -3.48 -31.22 -3.43
C SER A 263 -4.89 -31.75 -3.22
N LYS A 264 -5.05 -33.04 -2.84
CA LYS A 264 -6.36 -33.63 -2.53
C LYS A 264 -6.97 -33.04 -1.25
N LEU A 265 -6.17 -32.73 -0.23
CA LEU A 265 -6.61 -32.04 0.98
C LEU A 265 -7.06 -30.61 0.68
N ARG A 266 -6.23 -29.85 -0.04
CA ARG A 266 -6.51 -28.46 -0.44
C ARG A 266 -7.77 -28.33 -1.31
N ASN A 267 -8.08 -29.34 -2.11
CA ASN A 267 -9.27 -29.33 -2.96
C ASN A 267 -10.49 -30.03 -2.33
N GLY A 268 -10.43 -30.37 -1.04
CA GLY A 268 -11.55 -30.97 -0.31
C GLY A 268 -11.90 -32.42 -0.69
N LYS A 269 -11.08 -33.07 -1.53
CA LYS A 269 -11.24 -34.49 -1.88
C LYS A 269 -10.94 -35.41 -0.70
N ILE A 270 -10.11 -34.96 0.24
CA ILE A 270 -9.88 -35.61 1.52
C ILE A 270 -10.33 -34.64 2.62
N LYS A 271 -11.43 -34.97 3.30
CA LYS A 271 -11.94 -34.15 4.42
C LYS A 271 -11.36 -34.55 5.78
N LYS A 272 -10.90 -35.79 5.91
CA LYS A 272 -10.34 -36.37 7.13
C LYS A 272 -9.02 -37.09 6.79
N PRO A 273 -7.87 -36.41 6.86
CA PRO A 273 -6.58 -37.06 6.72
C PRO A 273 -6.32 -38.07 7.84
N GLN A 274 -5.31 -38.92 7.65
CA GLN A 274 -4.74 -39.69 8.76
C GLN A 274 -4.17 -38.74 9.81
N ARG A 275 -4.23 -39.14 11.08
CA ARG A 275 -3.81 -38.30 12.20
C ARG A 275 -2.38 -37.79 12.05
N LEU A 276 -1.43 -38.69 11.74
CA LEU A 276 -0.03 -38.31 11.52
C LEU A 276 0.11 -37.25 10.42
N THR A 277 -0.64 -37.39 9.32
CA THR A 277 -0.66 -36.39 8.23
C THR A 277 -1.18 -35.04 8.72
N ALA A 278 -2.24 -35.03 9.54
CA ALA A 278 -2.77 -33.79 10.11
C ALA A 278 -1.78 -33.13 11.07
N GLU A 279 -1.13 -33.92 11.92
CA GLU A 279 -0.14 -33.45 12.90
C GLU A 279 1.10 -32.87 12.22
N LEU A 280 1.62 -33.53 11.17
CA LEU A 280 2.75 -33.02 10.39
C LEU A 280 2.43 -31.68 9.73
N ILE A 281 1.25 -31.57 9.09
CA ILE A 281 0.83 -30.31 8.46
C ILE A 281 0.61 -29.21 9.50
N ALA A 282 -0.07 -29.51 10.61
CA ALA A 282 -0.35 -28.53 11.65
C ALA A 282 0.95 -28.06 12.34
N SER A 283 1.89 -28.96 12.59
CA SER A 283 3.21 -28.65 13.13
C SER A 283 3.98 -27.72 12.19
N GLU A 284 4.02 -28.02 10.90
CA GLU A 284 4.72 -27.20 9.91
C GLU A 284 4.09 -25.82 9.74
N LEU A 285 2.75 -25.75 9.80
CA LEU A 285 2.02 -24.49 9.81
C LEU A 285 2.02 -23.81 11.19
N GLY A 286 2.64 -24.40 12.21
CA GLY A 286 2.73 -23.88 13.58
C GLY A 286 1.36 -23.58 14.21
N ILE A 287 0.39 -24.47 14.06
CA ILE A 287 -0.99 -24.37 14.57
C ILE A 287 -1.45 -25.68 15.21
N ASP A 288 -2.62 -25.69 15.87
CA ASP A 288 -3.24 -26.92 16.35
C ASP A 288 -3.95 -27.64 15.19
N THR A 289 -3.88 -28.97 15.17
CA THR A 289 -4.64 -29.80 14.21
C THR A 289 -6.12 -29.45 14.12
N ARG A 290 -6.72 -29.00 15.23
CA ARG A 290 -8.14 -28.62 15.34
C ARG A 290 -8.45 -27.31 14.61
N ASP A 291 -7.47 -26.47 14.36
CA ASP A 291 -7.65 -25.21 13.63
C ASP A 291 -7.97 -25.45 12.15
N ILE A 292 -7.63 -26.64 11.62
CA ILE A 292 -8.01 -27.08 10.26
C ILE A 292 -9.05 -28.21 10.31
N TRP A 293 -8.84 -29.21 11.16
CA TRP A 293 -9.68 -30.41 11.25
C TRP A 293 -10.27 -30.59 12.67
N PRO A 294 -11.33 -29.84 13.04
CA PRO A 294 -11.96 -29.95 14.37
C PRO A 294 -12.48 -31.36 14.70
N SER A 295 -12.78 -32.16 13.67
CA SER A 295 -13.39 -33.49 13.79
C SER A 295 -12.39 -34.64 14.06
N LEU A 296 -11.09 -34.38 14.06
CA LEU A 296 -10.07 -35.36 14.45
C LEU A 296 -10.02 -35.43 15.99
N ARG A 297 -10.63 -36.46 16.59
CA ARG A 297 -10.58 -36.71 18.05
C ARG A 297 -9.18 -37.22 18.47
N LYS A 298 -8.81 -36.91 19.73
CA LYS A 298 -7.61 -37.43 20.40
C LYS A 298 -7.63 -38.94 20.55
#